data_AF-A0A6F8V295-F1
#
_entry.id   AF-A0A6F8V295-F1
#
_cell.length_a   1.000
_cell.length_b   1.000
_cell.length_c   1.000
_cell.angle_alpha   90.00
_cell.angle_beta   90.00
_cell.angle_gamma   90.00
#
_symmetry.space_group_name_H-M   'P 1'
#
loop_
_entity.id
_entity.type
_entity.pdbx_description
1 polymer ?
#
loop_
_entity_poly.entity_id
_entity_poly.type
_entity_poly.pdbx_seq_one_letter_code
_entity_poly.pdbx_strand_id
1 'polypeptide(L)'
;MSPSCDRPTLTQVQIIRSLADALSWLERELSWGVPAQELRALTGRIGELYAAMITRGQMALAPNQRGYDVVSAEGEHISVKTITTSAHVNFNAATFEHIDRVMILRINVDPGGDEGVSIEEVEDKPAGEFLKLCKKHTDGLRFTPSKRKRTPEEGAQPQNLRITARASYNGYELVRYENGAIGVLKDGNPLAINVKGFLRPIAAELGVASEHESTVLLTTRQLGISVIRALNLLEERASTKSTGRARKATVSKPHGRTGSR
;
A
#
# COMPACT_ATOMS: atom_id res chain seq x y z
N MET A 1 19.62 -30.94 -38.49
CA MET A 1 18.58 -30.60 -37.51
C MET A 1 19.27 -30.11 -36.26
N SER A 2 19.20 -28.80 -35.99
CA SER A 2 19.75 -28.21 -34.78
C SER A 2 18.83 -28.54 -33.60
N PRO A 3 19.36 -28.89 -32.43
CA PRO A 3 18.54 -29.14 -31.25
C PRO A 3 17.90 -27.81 -30.82
N SER A 4 16.56 -27.76 -30.81
CA SER A 4 15.82 -26.70 -30.13
C SER A 4 16.19 -26.76 -28.65
N CYS A 5 16.97 -25.78 -28.21
CA CYS A 5 17.28 -25.57 -26.82
C CYS A 5 16.01 -24.99 -26.17
N ASP A 6 15.12 -25.89 -25.72
CA ASP A 6 13.95 -25.53 -24.92
C ASP A 6 14.46 -24.94 -23.60
N ARG A 7 14.54 -23.60 -23.54
CA ARG A 7 14.76 -22.90 -22.29
C ARG A 7 13.53 -23.12 -21.41
N PRO A 8 13.70 -23.42 -20.11
CA PRO A 8 12.57 -23.65 -19.23
C PRO A 8 11.73 -22.37 -19.11
N THR A 9 10.48 -22.43 -19.58
CA THR A 9 9.43 -21.43 -19.33
C THR A 9 8.91 -21.60 -17.91
N LEU A 10 8.70 -20.50 -17.18
CA LEU A 10 8.22 -20.57 -15.80
C LEU A 10 6.72 -20.90 -15.79
N THR A 11 6.33 -21.98 -15.12
CA THR A 11 4.91 -22.24 -14.85
C THR A 11 4.28 -21.09 -14.06
N GLN A 12 2.96 -20.93 -14.16
CA GLN A 12 2.24 -19.90 -13.38
C GLN A 12 2.47 -20.03 -11.87
N VAL A 13 2.59 -21.26 -11.35
CA VAL A 13 2.94 -21.50 -9.93
C VAL A 13 4.34 -20.96 -9.62
N GLN A 14 5.31 -21.13 -10.52
CA GLN A 14 6.66 -20.58 -10.34
C GLN A 14 6.67 -19.06 -10.45
N ILE A 15 5.87 -18.45 -11.32
CA ILE A 15 5.72 -16.98 -11.41
C ILE A 15 5.16 -16.43 -10.10
N ILE A 16 4.08 -17.00 -9.58
CA ILE A 16 3.47 -16.59 -8.30
C ILE A 16 4.47 -16.70 -7.15
N ARG A 17 5.19 -17.81 -7.04
CA ARG A 17 6.23 -17.99 -6.01
C ARG A 17 7.36 -16.99 -6.16
N SER A 18 7.86 -16.79 -7.39
CA SER A 18 8.92 -15.82 -7.67
C SER A 18 8.50 -14.39 -7.32
N LEU A 19 7.24 -14.03 -7.59
CA LEU A 19 6.69 -12.74 -7.23
C LEU A 19 6.63 -12.56 -5.71
N ALA A 20 6.13 -13.56 -4.98
CA ALA A 20 6.07 -13.53 -3.52
C ALA A 20 7.47 -13.42 -2.89
N ASP A 21 8.45 -14.15 -3.41
CA ASP A 21 9.84 -14.09 -2.97
C ASP A 21 10.45 -12.70 -3.25
N ALA A 22 10.20 -12.14 -4.44
CA ALA A 22 10.70 -10.82 -4.82
C ALA A 22 10.08 -9.70 -3.96
N LEU A 23 8.78 -9.77 -3.65
CA LEU A 23 8.11 -8.85 -2.73
C LEU A 23 8.69 -8.94 -1.32
N SER A 24 8.91 -10.17 -0.82
CA SER A 24 9.51 -10.40 0.50
C SER A 24 10.93 -9.86 0.59
N TRP A 25 11.73 -9.98 -0.48
CA TRP A 25 13.06 -9.38 -0.55
C TRP A 25 13.02 -7.86 -0.57
N LEU A 26 12.09 -7.28 -1.34
CA LEU A 26 11.91 -5.83 -1.37
C LEU A 26 11.58 -5.28 0.02
N GLU A 27 10.68 -5.94 0.74
CA GLU A 27 10.33 -5.58 2.13
C GLU A 27 11.54 -5.61 3.07
N ARG A 28 12.39 -6.63 2.96
CA ARG A 28 13.63 -6.74 3.77
C ARG A 28 14.61 -5.61 3.48
N GLU A 29 14.92 -5.36 2.21
CA GLU A 29 15.83 -4.29 1.79
C GLU A 29 15.35 -2.92 2.31
N LEU A 30 14.04 -2.66 2.20
CA LEU A 30 13.42 -1.44 2.70
C LEU A 30 13.49 -1.37 4.24
N SER A 31 13.30 -2.49 4.94
CA SER A 31 13.42 -2.55 6.41
C SER A 31 14.85 -2.25 6.90
N TRP A 32 15.86 -2.50 6.06
CA TRP A 32 17.25 -2.13 6.32
C TRP A 32 17.57 -0.68 5.94
N GLY A 33 16.59 0.07 5.46
CA GLY A 33 16.72 1.49 5.11
C GLY A 33 17.23 1.73 3.69
N VAL A 34 17.32 0.71 2.83
CA VAL A 34 17.74 0.90 1.44
C VAL A 34 16.68 1.70 0.67
N PRO A 35 17.03 2.83 0.05
CA PRO A 35 16.06 3.63 -0.71
C PRO A 35 15.47 2.84 -1.88
N ALA A 36 14.15 2.95 -2.08
CA ALA A 36 13.46 2.26 -3.19
C ALA A 36 14.01 2.64 -4.58
N GLN A 37 14.66 3.80 -4.72
CA GLN A 37 15.28 4.25 -5.97
C GLN A 37 16.56 3.48 -6.31
N GLU A 38 17.18 2.78 -5.36
CA GLU A 38 18.35 1.92 -5.57
C GLU A 38 17.93 0.49 -5.96
N LEU A 39 16.70 0.10 -5.62
CA LEU A 39 16.12 -1.23 -5.88
C LEU A 39 15.45 -1.32 -7.26
N ARG A 40 15.94 -0.60 -8.27
CA ARG A 40 15.30 -0.52 -9.61
C ARG A 40 15.23 -1.87 -10.32
N ALA A 41 16.28 -2.67 -10.20
CA ALA A 41 16.30 -4.00 -10.82
C ALA A 41 15.26 -4.92 -10.17
N LEU A 42 15.17 -4.91 -8.84
CA LEU A 42 14.20 -5.71 -8.09
C LEU A 42 12.76 -5.27 -8.37
N THR A 43 12.49 -3.96 -8.32
CA THR A 43 11.16 -3.40 -8.61
C THR A 43 10.75 -3.59 -10.08
N GLY A 44 11.69 -3.51 -11.02
CA GLY A 44 11.48 -3.89 -12.42
C GLY A 44 11.05 -5.35 -12.53
N ARG A 45 11.80 -6.26 -11.89
CA ARG A 45 11.50 -7.69 -11.88
C ARG A 45 10.16 -8.03 -11.25
N ILE A 46 9.78 -7.37 -10.16
CA ILE A 46 8.45 -7.51 -9.54
C ILE A 46 7.37 -7.11 -10.53
N GLY A 47 7.57 -6.03 -11.28
CA GLY A 47 6.62 -5.59 -12.30
C GLY A 47 6.44 -6.61 -13.42
N GLU A 48 7.54 -7.16 -13.95
CA GLU A 48 7.51 -8.21 -14.97
C GLU A 48 6.75 -9.46 -14.49
N LEU A 49 7.06 -9.92 -13.28
CA LEU A 49 6.43 -11.10 -12.68
C LEU A 49 4.94 -10.86 -12.43
N TYR A 50 4.56 -9.67 -11.97
CA TYR A 50 3.16 -9.28 -11.79
C TYR A 50 2.41 -9.26 -13.13
N ALA A 51 2.97 -8.63 -14.16
CA ALA A 51 2.39 -8.58 -15.49
C ALA A 51 2.20 -10.00 -16.07
N ALA A 52 3.21 -10.87 -15.95
CA ALA A 52 3.12 -12.26 -16.39
C ALA A 52 2.07 -13.08 -15.61
N MET A 53 1.89 -12.78 -14.33
CA MET A 53 0.86 -13.42 -13.50
C MET A 53 -0.55 -13.02 -13.95
N ILE A 54 -0.84 -11.71 -14.03
CA ILE A 54 -2.20 -11.23 -14.30
C ILE A 54 -2.66 -11.53 -15.73
N THR A 55 -1.72 -11.55 -16.69
CA THR A 55 -2.00 -11.85 -18.09
C THR A 55 -1.90 -13.34 -18.42
N ARG A 56 -1.68 -14.18 -17.39
CA ARG A 56 -1.37 -15.62 -17.53
C ARG A 56 -0.24 -15.90 -18.52
N GLY A 57 0.61 -14.91 -18.73
CA GLY A 57 1.68 -14.90 -19.71
C GLY A 57 2.96 -15.56 -19.22
N GLN A 58 4.03 -15.29 -19.95
CA GLN A 58 5.39 -15.71 -19.68
C GLN A 58 6.31 -14.50 -19.81
N MET A 59 7.38 -14.46 -19.03
CA MET A 59 8.43 -13.48 -19.30
C MET A 59 9.11 -13.80 -20.63
N ALA A 60 9.67 -12.79 -21.27
CA ALA A 60 10.38 -12.92 -22.54
C ALA A 60 11.46 -14.03 -22.47
N LEU A 61 11.49 -14.89 -23.50
CA LEU A 61 12.34 -16.09 -23.57
C LEU A 61 13.85 -15.79 -23.60
N ALA A 62 14.25 -14.55 -23.86
CA ALA A 62 15.63 -14.10 -23.84
C ALA A 62 15.79 -12.77 -23.11
N PRO A 63 16.84 -12.59 -22.30
CA PRO A 63 17.22 -11.27 -21.81
C PRO A 63 17.54 -10.37 -23.01
N ASN A 64 17.11 -9.10 -22.94
CA ASN A 64 17.25 -8.09 -23.99
C ASN A 64 16.40 -8.32 -25.26
N GLN A 65 15.21 -8.92 -25.12
CA GLN A 65 14.22 -8.83 -26.21
C GLN A 65 13.89 -7.37 -26.52
N ARG A 66 13.66 -7.07 -27.81
CA ARG A 66 13.48 -5.69 -28.26
C ARG A 66 12.07 -5.20 -27.89
N GLY A 67 12.00 -4.41 -26.81
CA GLY A 67 10.84 -3.55 -26.50
C GLY A 67 9.81 -4.14 -25.53
N TYR A 68 9.74 -5.47 -25.37
CA TYR A 68 8.78 -6.13 -24.50
C TYR A 68 9.47 -7.03 -23.46
N ASP A 69 8.78 -7.23 -22.34
CA ASP A 69 9.28 -7.97 -21.17
C ASP A 69 8.44 -9.23 -20.91
N VAL A 70 7.17 -9.23 -21.33
CA VAL A 70 6.19 -10.31 -21.11
C VAL A 70 5.46 -10.62 -22.41
N VAL A 71 5.10 -11.89 -22.61
CA VAL A 71 4.16 -12.34 -23.65
C VAL A 71 2.92 -12.90 -22.96
N SER A 72 1.73 -12.34 -23.21
CA SER A 72 0.49 -12.79 -22.57
C SER A 72 0.06 -14.19 -23.03
N ALA A 73 -0.94 -14.78 -22.36
CA ALA A 73 -1.56 -16.03 -22.83
C ALA A 73 -2.20 -15.89 -24.21
N GLU A 74 -2.64 -14.68 -24.55
CA GLU A 74 -3.22 -14.30 -25.84
C GLU A 74 -2.15 -13.96 -26.90
N GLY A 75 -0.86 -13.98 -26.54
CA GLY A 75 0.25 -13.73 -27.45
C GLY A 75 0.65 -12.26 -27.63
N GLU A 76 0.14 -11.36 -26.79
CA GLU A 76 0.50 -9.93 -26.82
C GLU A 76 1.93 -9.71 -26.30
N HIS A 77 2.74 -8.92 -27.01
CA HIS A 77 4.02 -8.43 -26.51
C HIS A 77 3.80 -7.23 -25.59
N ILE A 78 4.06 -7.42 -24.30
CA ILE A 78 3.80 -6.43 -23.26
C ILE A 78 5.11 -5.79 -22.80
N SER A 79 5.18 -4.46 -22.87
CA SER A 79 6.24 -3.67 -22.26
C SER A 79 5.83 -3.23 -20.86
N VAL A 80 6.67 -3.55 -19.87
CA VAL A 80 6.39 -3.30 -18.47
C VAL A 80 7.32 -2.19 -17.96
N LYS A 81 6.74 -1.19 -17.31
CA LYS A 81 7.50 -0.14 -16.62
C LYS A 81 7.03 0.00 -15.18
N THR A 82 7.96 -0.23 -14.26
CA THR A 82 7.71 -0.01 -12.85
C THR A 82 8.15 1.39 -12.43
N ILE A 83 7.31 2.08 -11.65
CA ILE A 83 7.63 3.33 -10.98
C ILE A 83 7.47 3.18 -9.46
N THR A 84 8.32 3.87 -8.71
CA THR A 84 8.17 4.03 -7.26
C THR A 84 7.78 5.48 -6.97
N THR A 85 8.75 6.39 -6.96
CA THR A 85 8.57 7.83 -6.74
C THR A 85 8.67 8.66 -8.02
N SER A 86 8.99 8.04 -9.16
CA SER A 86 9.25 8.75 -10.42
C SER A 86 8.01 9.49 -10.93
N ALA A 87 8.19 10.76 -11.32
CA ALA A 87 7.13 11.61 -11.89
C ALA A 87 6.89 11.36 -13.38
N HIS A 88 7.75 10.60 -14.05
CA HIS A 88 7.62 10.32 -15.47
C HIS A 88 8.24 8.95 -15.82
N VAL A 89 7.81 8.41 -16.95
CA VAL A 89 8.31 7.19 -17.56
C VAL A 89 8.75 7.53 -18.98
N ASN A 90 9.96 7.10 -19.35
CA ASN A 90 10.47 7.28 -20.71
C ASN A 90 10.43 5.93 -21.44
N PHE A 91 10.03 5.97 -22.71
CA PHE A 91 10.06 4.85 -23.64
C PHE A 91 10.97 5.18 -24.81
N ASN A 92 11.73 4.18 -25.25
CA ASN A 92 12.49 4.28 -26.48
C ASN A 92 11.54 4.16 -27.67
N ALA A 93 11.47 5.21 -28.50
CA ALA A 93 10.62 5.21 -29.68
C ALA A 93 11.01 4.13 -30.70
N ALA A 94 12.30 3.79 -30.79
CA ALA A 94 12.84 2.84 -31.77
C ALA A 94 12.39 1.39 -31.51
N THR A 95 11.96 1.06 -30.30
CA THR A 95 11.50 -0.30 -29.94
C THR A 95 9.99 -0.36 -29.72
N PHE A 96 9.29 0.76 -29.89
CA PHE A 96 7.88 0.84 -29.54
C PHE A 96 6.98 0.08 -30.52
N GLU A 97 7.41 -0.03 -31.77
CA GLU A 97 6.69 -0.76 -32.83
C GLU A 97 6.64 -2.29 -32.62
N HIS A 98 7.43 -2.82 -31.67
CA HIS A 98 7.48 -4.25 -31.34
C HIS A 98 6.58 -4.63 -30.17
N ILE A 99 5.72 -3.71 -29.72
CA ILE A 99 4.93 -3.83 -28.50
C ILE A 99 3.45 -3.71 -28.86
N ASP A 100 2.65 -4.64 -28.37
CA ASP A 100 1.19 -4.65 -28.56
C ASP A 100 0.48 -3.89 -27.42
N ARG A 101 1.04 -3.95 -26.20
CA ARG A 101 0.43 -3.44 -24.97
C ARG A 101 1.47 -2.86 -24.01
N VAL A 102 1.11 -1.79 -23.32
CA VAL A 102 1.95 -1.15 -22.31
C VAL A 102 1.29 -1.29 -20.95
N MET A 103 2.07 -1.76 -19.97
CA MET A 103 1.70 -1.79 -18.57
C MET A 103 2.64 -0.92 -17.75
N ILE A 104 2.08 0.04 -17.01
CA ILE A 104 2.81 0.86 -16.04
C ILE A 104 2.31 0.52 -14.65
N LEU A 105 3.23 0.06 -13.81
CA LEU A 105 2.95 -0.39 -12.45
C LEU A 105 3.60 0.56 -11.46
N ARG A 106 2.88 0.97 -10.42
CA ARG A 106 3.44 1.67 -9.28
C ARG A 106 3.60 0.74 -8.10
N ILE A 107 4.82 0.59 -7.61
CA ILE A 107 5.08 -0.07 -6.35
C ILE A 107 4.99 0.98 -5.24
N ASN A 108 3.95 0.84 -4.41
CA ASN A 108 3.70 1.65 -3.24
C ASN A 108 4.25 0.92 -2.03
N VAL A 109 5.22 1.55 -1.37
CA VAL A 109 5.80 1.07 -0.12
C VAL A 109 5.15 1.86 1.02
N ASP A 110 4.66 1.17 2.03
CA ASP A 110 4.31 1.76 3.32
C ASP A 110 5.45 1.43 4.33
N PRO A 111 6.41 2.35 4.57
CA PRO A 111 7.57 2.05 5.43
C PRO A 111 7.24 1.82 6.90
N GLY A 112 5.99 2.01 7.32
CA GLY A 112 5.59 2.04 8.73
C GLY A 112 4.17 1.52 8.99
N GLY A 113 3.60 0.77 8.07
CA GLY A 113 2.21 0.30 8.12
C GLY A 113 2.08 -1.21 8.09
N ASP A 114 1.03 -1.74 8.72
CA ASP A 114 0.66 -3.16 8.75
C ASP A 114 0.32 -3.75 7.35
N GLU A 115 0.51 -3.00 6.25
CA GLU A 115 0.03 -3.34 4.90
C GLU A 115 1.13 -3.67 3.88
N GLY A 116 2.42 -3.56 4.25
CA GLY A 116 3.54 -4.02 3.44
C GLY A 116 3.69 -3.31 2.09
N VAL A 117 4.17 -4.04 1.08
CA VAL A 117 4.31 -3.55 -0.30
C VAL A 117 3.03 -3.82 -1.10
N SER A 118 2.56 -2.81 -1.85
CA SER A 118 1.44 -2.95 -2.79
C SER A 118 1.78 -2.51 -4.22
N ILE A 119 1.10 -3.10 -5.19
CA ILE A 119 1.27 -2.82 -6.63
C ILE A 119 -0.04 -2.17 -7.14
N GLU A 120 0.06 -0.99 -7.74
CA GLU A 120 -1.03 -0.27 -8.41
C GLU A 120 -0.81 -0.30 -9.93
N GLU A 121 -1.82 -0.70 -10.70
CA GLU A 121 -1.84 -0.52 -12.15
C GLU A 121 -2.14 0.94 -12.49
N VAL A 122 -1.14 1.65 -13.00
CA VAL A 122 -1.24 3.07 -13.38
C VAL A 122 -1.80 3.20 -14.79
N GLU A 123 -1.29 2.37 -15.70
CA GLU A 123 -1.77 2.27 -17.07
C GLU A 123 -1.70 0.82 -17.52
N ASP A 124 -2.74 0.38 -18.23
CA ASP A 124 -2.79 -0.91 -18.88
C ASP A 124 -3.60 -0.75 -20.18
N LYS A 125 -2.90 -0.58 -21.30
CA LYS A 125 -3.51 -0.16 -22.57
C LYS A 125 -2.80 -0.73 -23.80
N PRO A 126 -3.53 -0.93 -24.92
CA PRO A 126 -2.90 -1.16 -26.21
C PRO A 126 -1.89 -0.06 -26.56
N ALA A 127 -0.78 -0.42 -27.18
CA ALA A 127 0.34 0.47 -27.48
C ALA A 127 -0.09 1.70 -28.30
N GLY A 128 -0.98 1.49 -29.29
CA GLY A 128 -1.54 2.57 -30.12
C GLY A 128 -2.38 3.59 -29.33
N GLU A 129 -3.07 3.18 -28.27
CA GLU A 129 -3.81 4.10 -27.39
C GLU A 129 -2.87 4.81 -26.43
N PHE A 130 -1.92 4.08 -25.86
CA PHE A 130 -0.93 4.62 -24.93
C PHE A 130 -0.06 5.72 -25.58
N LEU A 131 0.27 5.57 -26.86
CA LEU A 131 1.01 6.60 -27.63
C LEU A 131 0.34 7.98 -27.60
N LYS A 132 -1.00 8.03 -27.55
CA LYS A 132 -1.76 9.28 -27.52
C LYS A 132 -1.59 10.03 -26.19
N LEU A 133 -1.20 9.32 -25.13
CA LEU A 133 -0.92 9.88 -23.80
C LEU A 133 0.52 10.37 -23.67
N CYS A 134 1.41 9.95 -24.57
CA CYS A 134 2.83 10.28 -24.54
C CYS A 134 3.12 11.62 -25.21
N LYS A 135 4.08 12.36 -24.67
CA LYS A 135 4.69 13.52 -25.32
C LYS A 135 6.03 13.15 -25.94
N LYS A 136 6.36 13.74 -27.08
CA LYS A 136 7.72 13.63 -27.64
C LYS A 136 8.72 14.30 -26.69
N HIS A 137 9.85 13.64 -26.46
CA HIS A 137 11.00 14.15 -25.72
C HIS A 137 12.28 13.88 -26.54
N THR A 138 13.38 14.57 -26.23
CA THR A 138 14.63 14.56 -27.03
C THR A 138 15.12 13.18 -27.46
N ASP A 139 14.92 12.14 -26.63
CA ASP A 139 15.40 10.78 -26.89
C ASP A 139 14.27 9.72 -26.90
N GLY A 140 13.01 10.13 -27.10
CA GLY A 140 11.90 9.18 -27.21
C GLY A 140 10.53 9.71 -26.78
N LEU A 141 9.76 8.84 -26.13
CA LEU A 141 8.41 9.13 -25.68
C LEU A 141 8.40 9.27 -24.15
N ARG A 142 7.77 10.32 -23.65
CA ARG A 142 7.59 10.55 -22.22
C ARG A 142 6.12 10.48 -21.83
N PHE A 143 5.84 9.60 -20.89
CA PHE A 143 4.57 9.56 -20.18
C PHE A 143 4.74 10.19 -18.79
N THR A 144 3.78 11.01 -18.39
CA THR A 144 3.69 11.55 -17.03
C THR A 144 2.41 11.01 -16.43
N PRO A 145 2.49 10.10 -15.44
CA PRO A 145 1.32 9.65 -14.72
C PRO A 145 0.54 10.86 -14.23
N SER A 146 -0.74 10.96 -14.62
CA SER A 146 -1.61 11.95 -14.03
C SER A 146 -1.57 11.74 -12.51
N LYS A 147 -1.35 12.80 -11.72
CA LYS A 147 -1.66 12.73 -10.30
C LYS A 147 -3.12 12.32 -10.25
N ARG A 148 -3.41 11.11 -9.80
CA ARG A 148 -4.77 10.63 -9.62
C ARG A 148 -5.44 11.70 -8.78
N LYS A 149 -6.28 12.53 -9.41
CA LYS A 149 -7.21 13.38 -8.67
C LYS A 149 -8.10 12.33 -8.04
N ARG A 150 -7.82 11.95 -6.79
CA ARG A 150 -8.83 11.25 -6.01
C ARG A 150 -10.05 12.12 -6.18
N THR A 151 -11.06 11.61 -6.85
CA THR A 151 -12.33 12.31 -6.88
C THR A 151 -12.70 12.55 -5.41
N PRO A 152 -13.38 13.65 -5.08
CA PRO A 152 -13.94 13.82 -3.76
C PRO A 152 -14.64 12.53 -3.31
N GLU A 153 -15.26 11.78 -4.23
CA GLU A 153 -15.84 10.42 -4.04
C GLU A 153 -14.83 9.30 -3.69
N GLU A 154 -13.66 9.18 -4.31
CA GLU A 154 -12.61 8.26 -3.83
C GLU A 154 -12.01 8.72 -2.47
N GLY A 155 -12.19 9.99 -2.11
CA GLY A 155 -11.93 10.56 -0.77
C GLY A 155 -13.17 10.66 0.12
N ALA A 156 -14.36 10.30 -0.37
CA ALA A 156 -15.63 10.53 0.30
C ALA A 156 -16.33 9.20 0.41
N GLN A 157 -16.44 8.79 1.67
CA GLN A 157 -17.48 7.90 2.13
C GLN A 157 -17.34 6.49 1.56
N PRO A 158 -16.68 5.60 2.32
CA PRO A 158 -16.75 4.17 2.10
C PRO A 158 -18.14 3.67 2.50
N GLN A 159 -19.17 4.05 1.74
CA GLN A 159 -20.57 3.77 2.09
C GLN A 159 -20.85 2.25 2.13
N ASN A 160 -19.93 1.42 1.61
CA ASN A 160 -20.03 -0.03 1.60
C ASN A 160 -18.79 -0.76 2.14
N LEU A 161 -17.78 -0.07 2.69
CA LEU A 161 -16.60 -0.78 3.23
C LEU A 161 -16.79 -1.15 4.69
N ARG A 162 -16.42 -2.38 5.04
CA ARG A 162 -16.44 -2.84 6.42
C ARG A 162 -15.43 -2.06 7.26
N ILE A 163 -15.82 -1.66 8.47
CA ILE A 163 -14.91 -1.10 9.48
C ILE A 163 -14.14 -2.26 10.13
N THR A 164 -12.80 -2.19 10.12
CA THR A 164 -11.89 -3.18 10.70
C THR A 164 -11.30 -2.75 12.03
N ALA A 165 -11.20 -1.44 12.27
CA ALA A 165 -10.81 -0.89 13.57
C ALA A 165 -11.53 0.44 13.84
N ARG A 166 -11.76 0.74 15.12
CA ARG A 166 -12.36 2.01 15.55
C ARG A 166 -11.73 2.51 16.86
N ALA A 167 -11.79 3.82 17.07
CA ALA A 167 -11.46 4.48 18.34
C ALA A 167 -12.31 5.75 18.51
N SER A 168 -12.73 6.03 19.74
CA SER A 168 -13.49 7.23 20.08
C SER A 168 -12.56 8.37 20.53
N TYR A 169 -12.82 9.59 20.05
CA TYR A 169 -12.06 10.78 20.45
C TYR A 169 -12.93 12.04 20.38
N ASN A 170 -13.17 12.69 21.54
CA ASN A 170 -13.89 13.97 21.64
C ASN A 170 -15.20 14.05 20.82
N GLY A 171 -16.03 13.00 20.87
CA GLY A 171 -17.30 12.92 20.13
C GLY A 171 -17.17 12.58 18.65
N TYR A 172 -15.96 12.29 18.17
CA TYR A 172 -15.68 11.74 16.85
C TYR A 172 -15.28 10.27 16.96
N GLU A 173 -15.52 9.53 15.88
CA GLU A 173 -15.02 8.16 15.73
C GLU A 173 -13.96 8.12 14.63
N LEU A 174 -12.76 7.69 14.98
CA LEU A 174 -11.72 7.36 14.02
C LEU A 174 -11.90 5.91 13.60
N VAL A 175 -11.98 5.64 12.29
CA VAL A 175 -12.15 4.28 11.78
C VAL A 175 -11.09 3.92 10.75
N ARG A 176 -10.75 2.64 10.71
CA ARG A 176 -10.04 2.00 9.61
C ARG A 176 -11.04 1.15 8.83
N TYR A 177 -11.10 1.34 7.52
CA TYR A 177 -11.89 0.51 6.61
C TYR A 177 -11.09 -0.72 6.15
N GLU A 178 -11.75 -1.71 5.56
CA GLU A 178 -11.12 -2.95 5.07
C GLU A 178 -10.05 -2.73 4.01
N ASN A 179 -10.17 -1.67 3.20
CA ASN A 179 -9.15 -1.27 2.24
C ASN A 179 -7.98 -0.50 2.88
N GLY A 180 -7.99 -0.33 4.21
CA GLY A 180 -7.00 0.40 4.99
C GLY A 180 -7.25 1.91 5.13
N ALA A 181 -8.21 2.49 4.41
CA ALA A 181 -8.47 3.93 4.48
C ALA A 181 -8.83 4.35 5.91
N ILE A 182 -8.45 5.57 6.28
CA ILE A 182 -8.80 6.16 7.58
C ILE A 182 -9.92 7.18 7.36
N GLY A 183 -11.01 7.00 8.10
CA GLY A 183 -12.15 7.91 8.14
C GLY A 183 -12.32 8.55 9.50
N VAL A 184 -13.03 9.67 9.50
CA VAL A 184 -13.55 10.31 10.72
C VAL A 184 -15.06 10.34 10.59
N LEU A 185 -15.77 9.81 11.58
CA LEU A 185 -17.22 9.89 11.67
C LEU A 185 -17.62 10.81 12.81
N LYS A 186 -18.79 11.41 12.66
CA LYS A 186 -19.51 12.12 13.72
C LYS A 186 -20.95 11.66 13.69
N ASP A 187 -21.47 11.24 14.82
CA ASP A 187 -22.83 10.70 14.95
C ASP A 187 -23.11 9.57 13.94
N GLY A 188 -22.12 8.68 13.72
CA GLY A 188 -22.20 7.57 12.76
C GLY A 188 -22.09 7.97 11.28
N ASN A 189 -21.95 9.25 10.95
CA ASN A 189 -21.82 9.74 9.58
C ASN A 189 -20.38 10.10 9.25
N PRO A 190 -19.78 9.61 8.15
CA PRO A 190 -18.42 10.00 7.80
C PRO A 190 -18.34 11.49 7.41
N LEU A 191 -17.22 12.11 7.74
CA LEU A 191 -16.94 13.53 7.50
C LEU A 191 -15.98 13.70 6.32
N ALA A 192 -16.35 14.57 5.38
CA ALA A 192 -15.48 14.95 4.26
C ALA A 192 -14.47 16.03 4.68
N ILE A 193 -13.49 15.64 5.50
CA ILE A 193 -12.46 16.55 6.05
C ILE A 193 -11.05 16.12 5.65
N ASN A 194 -10.08 17.02 5.82
CA ASN A 194 -8.66 16.67 5.74
C ASN A 194 -8.28 15.79 6.95
N VAL A 195 -8.43 14.47 6.78
CA VAL A 195 -8.17 13.46 7.82
C VAL A 195 -6.75 13.60 8.38
N LYS A 196 -5.73 13.85 7.56
CA LYS A 196 -4.34 14.02 8.05
C LYS A 196 -4.20 15.25 8.94
N GLY A 197 -4.85 16.36 8.56
CA GLY A 197 -4.90 17.57 9.36
C GLY A 197 -5.61 17.35 10.69
N PHE A 198 -6.67 16.55 10.71
CA PHE A 198 -7.41 16.17 11.92
C PHE A 198 -6.61 15.26 12.85
N LEU A 199 -5.85 14.29 12.31
CA LEU A 199 -5.09 13.32 13.09
C LEU A 199 -3.83 13.90 13.75
N ARG A 200 -3.18 14.89 13.13
CA ARG A 200 -1.93 15.50 13.64
C ARG A 200 -2.01 16.03 15.08
N PRO A 201 -2.99 16.88 15.44
CA PRO A 201 -3.10 17.37 16.82
C PRO A 201 -3.36 16.24 17.82
N ILE A 202 -4.15 15.23 17.42
CA ILE A 202 -4.45 14.06 18.25
C ILE A 202 -3.17 13.24 18.51
N ALA A 203 -2.37 13.02 17.46
CA ALA A 203 -1.10 12.32 17.60
C ALA A 203 -0.14 13.05 18.54
N ALA A 204 -0.06 14.38 18.45
CA ALA A 204 0.76 15.19 19.34
C ALA A 204 0.30 15.10 20.81
N GLU A 205 -1.02 15.12 21.06
CA GLU A 205 -1.59 14.93 22.39
C GLU A 205 -1.28 13.55 22.98
N LEU A 206 -1.33 12.51 22.15
CA LEU A 206 -1.08 11.13 22.54
C LEU A 206 0.41 10.76 22.63
N GLY A 207 1.33 11.67 22.28
CA GLY A 207 2.75 11.38 22.20
C GLY A 207 3.12 10.39 21.08
N VAL A 208 2.28 10.27 20.05
CA VAL A 208 2.53 9.45 18.86
C VAL A 208 3.39 10.26 17.90
N ALA A 209 4.57 9.74 17.56
CA ALA A 209 5.46 10.40 16.60
C ALA A 209 4.76 10.60 15.25
N SER A 210 4.79 11.82 14.72
CA SER A 210 4.28 12.15 13.38
C SER A 210 5.30 11.89 12.26
N GLU A 211 6.50 11.45 12.64
CA GLU A 211 7.68 11.24 11.80
C GLU A 211 8.28 9.87 12.13
N HIS A 212 8.88 9.22 11.13
CA HIS A 212 9.71 8.04 11.35
C HIS A 212 11.05 8.43 12.00
N GLU A 213 11.78 7.47 12.57
CA GLU A 213 13.19 7.66 13.00
C GLU A 213 14.11 8.20 11.89
N SER A 214 13.66 8.12 10.62
CA SER A 214 14.37 8.55 9.42
C SER A 214 13.88 9.89 8.82
N THR A 215 13.31 10.81 9.63
CA THR A 215 12.81 12.15 9.22
C THR A 215 11.71 12.18 8.13
N VAL A 216 11.13 11.02 7.77
CA VAL A 216 10.01 10.94 6.82
C VAL A 216 8.67 11.13 7.53
N LEU A 217 7.85 12.06 7.03
CA LEU A 217 6.49 12.30 7.54
C LEU A 217 5.57 11.09 7.30
N LEU A 218 4.82 10.68 8.33
CA LEU A 218 3.85 9.59 8.20
C LEU A 218 2.72 9.93 7.21
N THR A 219 2.24 8.93 6.48
CA THR A 219 1.02 9.01 5.65
C THR A 219 -0.23 9.13 6.52
N THR A 220 -1.36 9.55 5.95
CA THR A 220 -2.64 9.61 6.68
C THR A 220 -3.03 8.27 7.28
N ARG A 221 -2.73 7.17 6.56
CA ARG A 221 -3.03 5.81 6.97
C ARG A 221 -2.18 5.39 8.16
N GLN A 222 -0.85 5.51 8.05
CA GLN A 222 0.10 5.21 9.13
C GLN A 222 -0.24 6.00 10.40
N LEU A 223 -0.41 7.32 10.28
CA LEU A 223 -0.77 8.18 11.40
C LEU A 223 -2.09 7.76 12.04
N GLY A 224 -3.09 7.40 11.23
CA GLY A 224 -4.40 6.96 11.71
C GLY A 224 -4.33 5.62 12.45
N ILE A 225 -3.56 4.65 11.96
CA ILE A 225 -3.36 3.36 12.65
C ILE A 225 -2.74 3.59 14.03
N SER A 226 -1.68 4.39 14.11
CA SER A 226 -1.00 4.67 15.38
C SER A 226 -1.89 5.40 16.37
N VAL A 227 -2.68 6.38 15.92
CA VAL A 227 -3.64 7.12 16.76
C VAL A 227 -4.76 6.20 17.25
N ILE A 228 -5.37 5.39 16.38
CA ILE A 228 -6.43 4.45 16.77
C ILE A 228 -5.92 3.46 17.83
N ARG A 229 -4.71 2.92 17.63
CA ARG A 229 -4.07 2.00 18.58
C ARG A 229 -3.83 2.68 19.94
N ALA A 230 -3.30 3.90 19.94
CA ALA A 230 -3.02 4.64 21.18
C ALA A 230 -4.30 4.97 21.97
N LEU A 231 -5.37 5.37 21.29
CA LEU A 231 -6.66 5.65 21.92
C LEU A 231 -7.27 4.40 22.58
N ASN A 232 -7.29 3.28 21.87
CA ASN A 232 -7.83 2.03 22.40
C ASN A 232 -7.05 1.55 23.63
N LEU A 233 -5.71 1.68 23.63
CA LEU A 233 -4.88 1.37 24.80
C LEU A 233 -5.20 2.27 26.01
N LEU A 234 -5.52 3.55 25.79
CA LEU A 234 -5.93 4.45 26.87
C LEU A 234 -7.31 4.09 27.42
N GLU A 235 -8.25 3.73 26.56
CA GLU A 235 -9.60 3.29 26.95
C GLU A 235 -9.56 1.99 27.77
N GLU A 236 -8.75 1.02 27.36
CA GLU A 236 -8.52 -0.23 28.11
C GLU A 236 -7.92 0.04 29.50
N ARG A 237 -6.94 0.95 29.59
CA ARG A 237 -6.32 1.37 30.87
C ARG A 237 -7.29 2.11 31.77
N ALA A 238 -8.19 2.92 31.22
CA ALA A 238 -9.24 3.62 31.98
C ALA A 238 -10.29 2.62 32.50
N SER A 239 -10.69 1.67 31.67
CA SER A 239 -11.65 0.62 32.00
C SER A 239 -11.14 -0.28 33.13
N THR A 240 -9.89 -0.75 33.05
CA THR A 240 -9.27 -1.59 34.09
C THR A 240 -9.11 -0.87 35.43
N LYS A 241 -8.77 0.43 35.45
CA LYS A 241 -8.69 1.24 36.67
C LYS A 241 -10.06 1.42 37.36
N SER A 242 -11.15 1.50 36.61
CA SER A 242 -12.50 1.62 37.15
C SER A 242 -12.95 0.35 37.90
N THR A 243 -12.66 -0.84 37.35
CA THR A 243 -12.93 -2.15 37.98
C THR A 243 -12.07 -2.41 39.22
N GLY A 244 -10.85 -1.90 39.28
CA GLY A 244 -9.97 -2.02 40.45
C GLY A 244 -10.40 -1.18 41.65
N ARG A 245 -11.01 0.00 41.41
CA ARG A 245 -11.51 0.90 42.47
C ARG A 245 -12.82 0.39 43.09
N ALA A 246 -13.68 -0.27 42.30
CA ALA A 246 -14.93 -0.86 42.78
C ALA A 246 -14.71 -2.02 43.77
N ARG A 247 -13.65 -2.84 43.58
CA ARG A 247 -13.32 -3.94 44.51
C ARG A 247 -12.77 -3.48 45.87
N LYS A 248 -12.20 -2.27 45.96
CA LYS A 248 -11.68 -1.73 47.23
C LYS A 248 -12.76 -1.05 48.08
N ALA A 249 -13.92 -0.72 47.50
CA ALA A 249 -15.02 -0.07 48.21
C ALA A 249 -15.99 -1.05 48.91
N THR A 250 -15.86 -2.36 48.68
CA THR A 250 -16.73 -3.39 49.29
C THR A 250 -16.18 -4.02 50.56
N VAL A 251 -14.99 -3.62 51.03
CA VAL A 251 -14.41 -4.08 52.31
C VAL A 251 -14.40 -2.93 53.32
N SER A 252 -15.59 -2.53 53.77
CA SER A 252 -15.76 -1.74 54.98
C SER A 252 -16.97 -2.25 55.76
N LYS A 253 -16.66 -3.17 56.71
CA LYS A 253 -17.37 -3.65 57.92
C LYS A 253 -18.91 -3.60 57.99
N PRO A 254 -19.47 -4.61 58.69
CA PRO A 254 -20.21 -4.26 59.91
C PRO A 254 -19.74 -5.00 61.17
N HIS A 255 -20.03 -4.34 62.30
CA HIS A 255 -19.82 -4.74 63.69
C HIS A 255 -20.57 -6.01 64.11
N GLY A 256 -20.05 -6.72 65.13
CA GLY A 256 -20.81 -7.68 65.93
C GLY A 256 -20.08 -8.09 67.21
N ARG A 257 -20.57 -7.60 68.36
CA ARG A 257 -20.17 -7.92 69.75
C ARG A 257 -20.26 -9.42 70.06
N THR A 258 -19.39 -9.92 70.94
CA THR A 258 -19.74 -10.75 72.11
C THR A 258 -18.56 -10.84 73.07
N GLY A 259 -18.78 -10.59 74.36
CA GLY A 259 -17.79 -10.82 75.40
C GLY A 259 -18.13 -10.16 76.74
N SER A 260 -19.15 -10.65 77.42
CA SER A 260 -19.32 -10.46 78.88
C SER A 260 -19.44 -11.83 79.53
N ARG A 261 -18.58 -12.05 80.53
CA ARG A 261 -18.71 -13.06 81.57
C ARG A 261 -19.96 -12.80 82.41
#